data_AF-A0A0F8VUA8-F1
#
_entry.id   AF-A0A0F8VUA8-F1
#
_cell.length_a   1.000
_cell.length_b   1.000
_cell.length_c   1.000
_cell.angle_alpha   90.00
_cell.angle_beta   90.00
_cell.angle_gamma   90.00
#
_symmetry.space_group_name_H-M   'P 1'
#
loop_
_entity.id
_entity.type
_entity.pdbx_description
1 polymer ?
#
loop_
_entity_poly.entity_id
_entity_poly.type
_entity_poly.pdbx_seq_one_letter_code
_entity_poly.pdbx_strand_id
1 'polypeptide(L)'
;DNFTYQHSIFAHVVCNKRGQIYVEQDFAMLDDVGRAAGTTAVLLSDRDRRGPMDLDYGRQTPETVSHAIISGMAFDGSTPVPVIAQAPGYLPSPWGESEAAFERLVLDDQLYANMIAGRVIAVANGEIEEIGVPMAGNWLSALDIVPQNWVQLNVQAADTKRGILLEGYYHLRRITSEIKVKGGSCLVDLALVPEEFGPDGVPGPYPADWPWDTFPLPPLPEIPPWAFPRWDTLMVRNHWDNGVLQHTPWQATVVNDPSSILPALDGEEVTNLLADSLVGGPVQFVTDGIIIYFHQDDVGYGYRIYRHDIATGASDYLTFPDDGGNAVFMSLTCID
;
A
#
# COMPACT_ATOMS: atom_id res chain seq x y z
N ASP A 1 -8.99 16.31 8.66
CA ASP A 1 -9.62 15.99 7.36
C ASP A 1 -8.59 16.08 6.26
N ASN A 2 -8.25 14.94 5.67
CA ASN A 2 -7.31 14.86 4.56
C ASN A 2 -8.11 14.97 3.26
N PHE A 3 -7.93 16.05 2.50
CA PHE A 3 -8.65 16.31 1.25
C PHE A 3 -8.52 15.14 0.27
N THR A 4 -7.33 14.56 0.14
CA THR A 4 -7.08 13.43 -0.78
C THR A 4 -7.79 12.14 -0.33
N TYR A 5 -8.05 11.99 0.97
CA TYR A 5 -8.83 10.87 1.49
C TYR A 5 -10.32 11.02 1.17
N GLN A 6 -10.84 12.25 1.20
CA GLN A 6 -12.26 12.55 0.93
C GLN A 6 -12.59 12.64 -0.56
N HIS A 7 -11.62 13.01 -1.40
CA HIS A 7 -11.85 13.29 -2.83
C HIS A 7 -11.11 12.32 -3.77
N SER A 8 -10.61 11.20 -3.22
CA SER A 8 -9.85 10.18 -3.96
C SER A 8 -8.58 10.73 -4.64
N ILE A 9 -7.92 9.91 -5.47
CA ILE A 9 -6.70 10.30 -6.20
C ILE A 9 -6.98 11.16 -7.44
N PHE A 10 -8.25 11.33 -7.83
CA PHE A 10 -8.66 12.16 -8.97
C PHE A 10 -8.65 13.65 -8.62
N ALA A 11 -7.67 14.06 -7.82
CA ALA A 11 -7.40 15.46 -7.53
C ALA A 11 -6.20 15.91 -8.36
N HIS A 12 -6.24 17.14 -8.83
CA HIS A 12 -5.15 17.72 -9.58
C HIS A 12 -4.81 19.10 -9.02
N VAL A 13 -3.57 19.52 -9.28
CA VAL A 13 -3.05 20.79 -8.79
C VAL A 13 -3.32 21.86 -9.84
N VAL A 14 -4.04 22.90 -9.44
CA VAL A 14 -4.39 24.03 -10.29
C VAL A 14 -3.93 25.33 -9.66
N CYS A 15 -3.72 26.34 -10.50
CA CYS A 15 -3.27 27.66 -10.07
C CYS A 15 -4.25 28.72 -10.56
N ASN A 16 -4.68 29.61 -9.67
CA ASN A 16 -5.53 30.72 -10.06
C ASN A 16 -4.72 31.84 -10.73
N LYS A 17 -5.40 32.83 -11.31
CA LYS A 17 -4.75 34.00 -11.93
C LYS A 17 -3.88 34.85 -10.99
N ARG A 18 -3.99 34.66 -9.67
CA ARG A 18 -3.17 35.34 -8.65
C ARG A 18 -1.91 34.56 -8.27
N GLY A 19 -1.68 33.38 -8.85
CA GLY A 19 -0.53 32.54 -8.52
C GLY A 19 -0.74 31.68 -7.27
N GLN A 20 -1.98 31.56 -6.76
CA GLN A 20 -2.30 30.71 -5.62
C GLN A 20 -2.57 29.28 -6.11
N ILE A 21 -1.96 28.31 -5.45
CA ILE A 21 -2.06 26.88 -5.80
C ILE A 21 -3.18 26.26 -4.98
N TYR A 22 -4.05 25.50 -5.66
CA TYR A 22 -5.14 24.74 -5.09
C TYR A 22 -5.03 23.28 -5.51
N VAL A 23 -5.55 22.40 -4.67
CA VAL A 23 -5.77 20.99 -5.01
C VAL A 23 -7.28 20.85 -5.14
N GLU A 24 -7.76 20.57 -6.34
CA GLU A 24 -9.20 20.43 -6.62
C GLU A 24 -9.47 19.03 -7.17
N GLN A 25 -10.66 18.52 -6.89
CA GLN A 25 -11.13 17.28 -7.51
C GLN A 25 -11.42 17.55 -8.99
N ASP A 26 -11.04 16.61 -9.85
CA ASP A 26 -11.42 16.64 -11.25
C ASP A 26 -12.94 16.51 -11.37
N PHE A 27 -13.59 17.56 -11.87
CA PHE A 27 -15.04 17.58 -12.01
C PHE A 27 -15.58 16.46 -12.92
N ALA A 28 -14.80 16.01 -13.91
CA ALA A 28 -15.22 14.90 -14.78
C ALA A 28 -15.36 13.58 -14.01
N MET A 29 -14.73 13.49 -12.84
CA MET A 29 -14.75 12.32 -11.96
C MET A 29 -15.73 12.47 -10.78
N LEU A 30 -16.45 13.59 -10.66
CA LEU A 30 -17.47 13.79 -9.61
C LEU A 30 -18.71 12.96 -9.85
N ASP A 31 -19.25 12.26 -8.84
CA ASP A 31 -20.52 11.52 -8.95
C ASP A 31 -21.68 12.36 -9.51
N ASP A 32 -22.74 11.70 -9.94
CA ASP A 32 -23.88 12.40 -10.56
C ASP A 32 -24.50 13.45 -9.61
N VAL A 33 -24.47 13.18 -8.29
CA VAL A 33 -24.93 14.15 -7.28
C VAL A 33 -23.98 15.34 -7.19
N GLY A 34 -22.67 15.11 -7.12
CA GLY A 34 -21.65 16.16 -7.10
C GLY A 34 -21.65 17.02 -8.36
N ARG A 35 -21.86 16.41 -9.53
CA ARG A 35 -21.99 17.13 -10.81
C ARG A 35 -23.22 18.01 -10.86
N ALA A 36 -24.37 17.47 -10.44
CA ALA A 36 -25.63 18.21 -10.36
C ALA A 36 -25.57 19.35 -9.33
N ALA A 37 -24.75 19.22 -8.29
CA ALA A 37 -24.49 20.27 -7.31
C ALA A 37 -23.47 21.33 -7.78
N GLY A 38 -22.76 21.07 -8.89
CA GLY A 38 -21.75 21.98 -9.43
C GLY A 38 -22.34 23.34 -9.81
N THR A 39 -21.62 24.42 -9.47
CA THR A 39 -22.08 25.78 -9.75
C THR A 39 -21.74 26.17 -11.20
N THR A 40 -22.70 26.78 -11.90
CA THR A 40 -22.44 27.39 -13.22
C THR A 40 -21.90 28.81 -13.02
N ALA A 41 -20.65 29.04 -13.41
CA ALA A 41 -20.00 30.35 -13.30
C ALA A 41 -20.54 31.34 -14.33
N VAL A 42 -20.78 30.89 -15.56
CA VAL A 42 -21.26 31.74 -16.64
C VAL A 42 -22.06 30.93 -17.66
N LEU A 43 -23.06 31.59 -18.26
CA LEU A 43 -23.73 31.15 -19.47
C LEU A 43 -23.17 31.94 -20.67
N LEU A 44 -22.52 31.25 -21.59
CA LEU A 44 -21.96 31.82 -22.81
C LEU A 44 -22.95 31.68 -23.97
N SER A 45 -23.26 32.83 -24.58
CA SER A 45 -24.10 32.92 -25.77
C SER A 45 -23.28 33.30 -27.00
N ASP A 46 -23.92 33.30 -28.18
CA ASP A 46 -23.30 33.74 -29.43
C ASP A 46 -22.73 35.18 -29.39
N ARG A 47 -23.31 36.04 -28.55
CA ARG A 47 -22.91 37.45 -28.44
C ARG A 47 -21.63 37.65 -27.64
N ASP A 48 -21.26 36.67 -26.82
CA ASP A 48 -20.13 36.75 -25.91
C ASP A 48 -18.81 36.38 -26.61
N ARG A 49 -18.88 35.83 -27.82
CA ARG A 49 -17.71 35.46 -28.63
C ARG A 49 -17.36 36.52 -29.67
N ARG A 50 -16.06 36.72 -29.90
CA ARG A 50 -15.50 37.64 -30.91
C ARG A 50 -15.43 37.00 -32.30
N GLY A 51 -15.39 35.66 -32.36
CA GLY A 51 -15.08 34.93 -33.59
C GLY A 51 -15.65 33.51 -33.62
N PRO A 52 -15.30 32.73 -34.65
CA PRO A 52 -15.63 31.30 -34.68
C PRO A 52 -14.97 30.59 -33.50
N MET A 53 -15.68 29.61 -32.95
CA MET A 53 -15.08 28.67 -32.00
C MET A 53 -14.17 27.73 -32.78
N ASP A 54 -13.02 27.44 -32.21
CA ASP A 54 -12.09 26.44 -32.73
C ASP A 54 -12.41 25.11 -32.03
N LEU A 55 -12.82 24.12 -32.82
CA LEU A 55 -13.06 22.77 -32.31
C LEU A 55 -11.81 21.98 -32.67
N ASP A 56 -10.97 21.71 -31.69
CA ASP A 56 -9.83 20.82 -31.91
C ASP A 56 -10.37 19.39 -31.95
N TYR A 57 -10.79 18.99 -33.16
CA TYR A 57 -11.04 17.59 -33.46
C TYR A 57 -9.69 16.90 -33.53
N GLY A 58 -9.28 16.31 -32.40
CA GLY A 58 -8.28 15.26 -32.40
C GLY A 58 -8.64 14.30 -33.52
N ARG A 59 -7.74 14.15 -34.50
CA ARG A 59 -7.99 13.58 -35.83
C ARG A 59 -8.55 12.15 -35.76
N GLN A 60 -9.86 11.95 -35.54
CA GLN A 60 -10.54 10.66 -35.35
C GLN A 60 -9.57 9.54 -34.97
N THR A 61 -8.85 9.74 -33.87
CA THR A 61 -7.99 8.68 -33.38
C THR A 61 -8.92 7.59 -32.91
N PRO A 62 -8.71 6.32 -33.32
CA PRO A 62 -9.40 5.22 -32.67
C PRO A 62 -9.26 5.40 -31.16
N GLU A 63 -10.30 5.04 -30.41
CA GLU A 63 -10.35 5.10 -28.94
C GLU A 63 -8.96 4.91 -28.34
N THR A 64 -8.45 5.83 -27.52
CA THR A 64 -7.08 5.72 -27.02
C THR A 64 -6.98 4.60 -25.99
N VAL A 65 -8.04 4.47 -25.18
CA VAL A 65 -8.15 3.51 -24.08
C VAL A 65 -9.21 2.48 -24.43
N SER A 66 -8.80 1.22 -24.56
CA SER A 66 -9.71 0.12 -24.86
C SER A 66 -10.41 -0.42 -23.59
N HIS A 67 -9.75 -0.27 -22.44
CA HIS A 67 -10.16 -0.86 -21.19
C HIS A 67 -9.69 0.00 -20.01
N ALA A 68 -10.56 0.19 -19.02
CA ALA A 68 -10.21 0.85 -17.78
C ALA A 68 -10.47 -0.09 -16.60
N ILE A 69 -9.49 -0.23 -15.70
CA ILE A 69 -9.62 -0.99 -14.45
C ILE A 69 -9.41 -0.04 -13.29
N ILE A 70 -10.34 -0.09 -12.33
CA ILE A 70 -10.23 0.63 -11.08
C ILE A 70 -10.23 -0.40 -9.94
N SER A 71 -9.27 -0.29 -9.03
CA SER A 71 -9.21 -1.12 -7.84
C SER A 71 -8.99 -0.27 -6.59
N GLY A 72 -9.55 -0.71 -5.48
CA GLY A 72 -9.52 0.03 -4.23
C GLY A 72 -10.18 -0.67 -3.07
N MET A 73 -10.42 0.11 -2.01
CA MET A 73 -11.21 -0.29 -0.86
C MET A 73 -12.31 0.74 -0.63
N ALA A 74 -13.53 0.25 -0.51
CA ALA A 74 -14.64 0.98 0.05
C ALA A 74 -14.51 1.00 1.58
N PHE A 75 -14.67 2.15 2.21
CA PHE A 75 -14.55 2.27 3.66
C PHE A 75 -15.63 3.17 4.25
N ASP A 76 -16.54 2.56 5.00
CA ASP A 76 -17.69 3.23 5.64
C ASP A 76 -17.37 3.82 7.03
N GLY A 77 -16.10 3.84 7.43
CA GLY A 77 -15.66 4.21 8.78
C GLY A 77 -15.44 3.02 9.72
N SER A 78 -15.88 1.82 9.35
CA SER A 78 -15.81 0.63 10.21
C SER A 78 -15.15 -0.57 9.54
N THR A 79 -15.54 -0.90 8.30
CA THR A 79 -15.15 -2.14 7.63
C THR A 79 -14.61 -1.82 6.23
N PRO A 80 -13.35 -2.15 5.94
CA PRO A 80 -12.84 -2.04 4.57
C PRO A 80 -13.41 -3.18 3.72
N VAL A 81 -14.05 -2.84 2.61
CA VAL A 81 -14.56 -3.79 1.62
C VAL A 81 -13.77 -3.56 0.33
N PRO A 82 -13.07 -4.57 -0.21
CA PRO A 82 -12.35 -4.38 -1.46
C PRO A 82 -13.35 -4.14 -2.61
N VAL A 83 -13.06 -3.15 -3.47
CA VAL A 83 -13.84 -2.87 -4.70
C VAL A 83 -12.96 -2.86 -5.96
N ILE A 84 -13.43 -3.52 -7.02
CA ILE A 84 -12.79 -3.57 -8.34
C ILE A 84 -13.89 -3.33 -9.36
N ALA A 85 -13.65 -2.40 -10.26
CA ALA A 85 -14.53 -2.08 -11.36
C ALA A 85 -13.75 -2.09 -12.67
N GLN A 86 -14.43 -2.41 -13.76
CA GLN A 86 -13.87 -2.40 -15.10
C GLN A 86 -14.86 -1.82 -16.10
N ALA A 87 -14.38 -1.07 -17.09
CA ALA A 87 -15.18 -0.48 -18.15
C ALA A 87 -14.50 -0.69 -19.52
N PRO A 88 -15.25 -0.91 -20.61
CA PRO A 88 -16.71 -0.82 -20.75
C PRO A 88 -17.49 -2.09 -20.32
N GLY A 89 -16.79 -3.11 -19.84
CA GLY A 89 -17.36 -4.40 -19.46
C GLY A 89 -16.25 -5.43 -19.24
N TYR A 90 -16.57 -6.72 -19.38
CA TYR A 90 -15.56 -7.80 -19.35
C TYR A 90 -14.74 -7.89 -20.64
N LEU A 91 -15.29 -7.38 -21.74
CA LEU A 91 -14.63 -7.33 -23.02
C LEU A 91 -14.11 -5.90 -23.23
N PRO A 92 -12.79 -5.73 -23.43
CA PRO A 92 -12.23 -4.47 -23.89
C PRO A 92 -12.91 -4.02 -25.18
N SER A 93 -12.93 -2.71 -25.41
CA SER A 93 -13.30 -2.18 -26.71
C SER A 93 -12.41 -2.80 -27.79
N PRO A 94 -12.96 -3.11 -28.99
CA PRO A 94 -12.15 -3.60 -30.10
C PRO A 94 -11.17 -2.55 -30.62
N TRP A 95 -11.31 -1.29 -30.17
CA TRP A 95 -10.45 -0.18 -30.52
C TRP A 95 -9.69 0.32 -29.29
N GLY A 96 -8.46 0.76 -29.53
CA GLY A 96 -7.56 1.31 -28.53
C GLY A 96 -6.42 0.42 -28.09
N GLU A 97 -5.28 1.08 -27.91
CA GLU A 97 -4.00 0.41 -27.70
C GLU A 97 -3.66 0.29 -26.21
N SER A 98 -4.27 1.14 -25.38
CA SER A 98 -3.89 1.29 -23.98
C SER A 98 -4.96 0.79 -23.02
N GLU A 99 -4.51 0.30 -21.87
CA GLU A 99 -5.32 0.03 -20.69
C GLU A 99 -5.07 1.13 -19.66
N ALA A 100 -6.14 1.67 -19.07
CA ALA A 100 -6.07 2.66 -18.00
C ALA A 100 -6.34 2.00 -16.65
N ALA A 101 -5.29 1.75 -15.86
CA ALA A 101 -5.41 1.14 -14.54
C ALA A 101 -5.19 2.16 -13.42
N PHE A 102 -6.17 2.29 -12.53
CA PHE A 102 -6.10 3.11 -11.31
C PHE A 102 -6.28 2.22 -10.09
N GLU A 103 -5.20 2.03 -9.33
CA GLU A 103 -5.20 1.09 -8.21
C GLU A 103 -5.15 1.77 -6.85
N ARG A 104 -5.58 1.04 -5.82
CA ARG A 104 -5.50 1.42 -4.41
C ARG A 104 -6.30 2.68 -4.08
N LEU A 105 -7.44 2.86 -4.74
CA LEU A 105 -8.35 3.95 -4.45
C LEU A 105 -9.07 3.75 -3.12
N VAL A 106 -9.35 4.86 -2.43
CA VAL A 106 -10.41 4.88 -1.42
C VAL A 106 -11.67 5.35 -2.13
N LEU A 107 -12.71 4.53 -2.06
CA LEU A 107 -13.98 4.73 -2.76
C LEU A 107 -15.12 4.62 -1.75
N ASP A 108 -16.31 5.09 -2.12
CA ASP A 108 -17.47 5.00 -1.23
C ASP A 108 -18.09 3.59 -1.27
N ASP A 109 -18.36 3.09 -2.47
CA ASP A 109 -18.92 1.75 -2.69
C ASP A 109 -18.56 1.20 -4.09
N GLN A 110 -19.09 0.01 -4.39
CA GLN A 110 -18.90 -0.64 -5.70
C GLN A 110 -19.60 0.10 -6.85
N LEU A 111 -20.71 0.79 -6.57
CA LEU A 111 -21.47 1.52 -7.60
C LEU A 111 -20.69 2.76 -8.05
N TYR A 112 -20.13 3.49 -7.08
CA TYR A 112 -19.21 4.59 -7.32
C TYR A 112 -17.99 4.11 -8.10
N ALA A 113 -17.38 2.98 -7.73
CA ALA A 113 -16.26 2.40 -8.48
C ALA A 113 -16.60 2.14 -9.96
N ASN A 114 -17.78 1.56 -10.22
CA ASN A 114 -18.26 1.28 -11.58
C ASN A 114 -18.45 2.56 -12.40
N MET A 115 -19.08 3.57 -11.82
CA MET A 115 -19.32 4.86 -12.46
C MET A 115 -18.00 5.58 -12.79
N ILE A 116 -17.02 5.59 -11.87
CA ILE A 116 -15.71 6.19 -12.14
C ILE A 116 -14.98 5.43 -13.26
N ALA A 117 -15.06 4.10 -13.31
CA ALA A 117 -14.44 3.31 -14.38
C ALA A 117 -15.03 3.69 -15.76
N GLY A 118 -16.36 3.84 -15.83
CA GLY A 118 -17.06 4.31 -17.01
C GLY A 118 -16.66 5.72 -17.45
N ARG A 119 -16.36 6.60 -16.48
CA ARG A 119 -15.95 7.98 -16.77
C ARG A 119 -14.50 8.11 -17.18
N VAL A 120 -13.61 7.33 -16.59
CA VAL A 120 -12.21 7.25 -17.03
C VAL A 120 -12.15 6.92 -18.52
N ILE A 121 -12.92 5.93 -18.98
CA ILE A 121 -12.94 5.58 -20.40
C ILE A 121 -13.63 6.65 -21.25
N ALA A 122 -14.72 7.26 -20.76
CA ALA A 122 -15.41 8.35 -21.46
C ALA A 122 -14.51 9.57 -21.68
N VAL A 123 -13.81 10.02 -20.64
CA VAL A 123 -12.89 11.16 -20.70
C VAL A 123 -11.70 10.86 -21.61
N ALA A 124 -11.17 9.63 -21.57
CA ALA A 124 -10.04 9.25 -22.41
C ALA A 124 -10.38 9.09 -23.90
N ASN A 125 -11.65 8.79 -24.21
CA ASN A 125 -12.13 8.54 -25.57
C ASN A 125 -13.09 9.63 -26.09
N GLY A 126 -13.17 10.79 -25.42
CA GLY A 126 -13.99 11.92 -25.85
C GLY A 126 -13.66 12.37 -27.27
N GLU A 127 -14.67 12.69 -28.07
CA GLU A 127 -14.49 13.07 -29.49
C GLU A 127 -13.84 14.45 -29.62
N ILE A 128 -14.05 15.33 -28.64
CA ILE A 128 -13.60 16.72 -28.66
C ILE A 128 -12.67 16.93 -27.47
N GLU A 129 -11.38 17.13 -27.75
CA GLU A 129 -10.38 17.32 -26.69
C GLU A 129 -10.48 18.72 -26.06
N GLU A 130 -10.60 19.76 -26.90
CA GLU A 130 -10.68 21.14 -26.46
C GLU A 130 -11.49 22.00 -27.44
N ILE A 131 -12.27 22.92 -26.89
CA ILE A 131 -13.00 23.97 -27.61
C ILE A 131 -12.38 25.32 -27.26
N GLY A 132 -11.75 25.94 -28.26
CA GLY A 132 -11.25 27.30 -28.19
C GLY A 132 -12.39 28.31 -28.40
N VAL A 133 -12.74 29.07 -27.37
CA VAL A 133 -13.75 30.14 -27.45
C VAL A 133 -13.07 31.51 -27.37
N PRO A 134 -12.93 32.24 -28.49
CA PRO A 134 -12.41 33.59 -28.47
C PRO A 134 -13.48 34.55 -27.95
N MET A 135 -13.25 35.16 -26.79
CA MET A 135 -14.25 35.99 -26.13
C MET A 135 -14.24 37.43 -26.66
N ALA A 136 -15.43 38.03 -26.67
CA ALA A 136 -15.66 39.44 -26.89
C ALA A 136 -15.58 40.18 -25.54
N GLY A 137 -14.50 40.94 -25.33
CA GLY A 137 -14.32 41.78 -24.14
C GLY A 137 -13.42 41.18 -23.07
N ASN A 138 -13.44 41.82 -21.89
CA ASN A 138 -12.61 41.43 -20.74
C ASN A 138 -13.40 40.53 -19.79
N TRP A 139 -13.07 39.24 -19.81
CA TRP A 139 -13.70 38.21 -18.97
C TRP A 139 -12.83 37.79 -17.78
N LEU A 140 -11.67 38.42 -17.57
CA LEU A 140 -10.71 38.05 -16.52
C LEU A 140 -11.26 38.22 -15.10
N SER A 141 -12.28 39.05 -14.90
CA SER A 141 -12.92 39.21 -13.58
C SER A 141 -13.98 38.15 -13.30
N ALA A 142 -14.61 37.60 -14.34
CA ALA A 142 -15.74 36.68 -14.22
C ALA A 142 -15.29 35.21 -14.21
N LEU A 143 -14.20 34.90 -14.93
CA LEU A 143 -13.68 33.55 -15.07
C LEU A 143 -12.32 33.40 -14.40
N ASP A 144 -12.09 32.23 -13.85
CA ASP A 144 -10.82 31.76 -13.31
C ASP A 144 -10.82 30.23 -13.43
N ILE A 145 -9.64 29.62 -13.46
CA ILE A 145 -9.51 28.16 -13.49
C ILE A 145 -9.92 27.57 -12.13
N VAL A 146 -9.85 28.39 -11.08
CA VAL A 146 -10.16 28.00 -9.70
C VAL A 146 -11.12 29.01 -9.04
N PRO A 147 -12.18 28.57 -8.34
CA PRO A 147 -12.61 27.18 -8.19
C PRO A 147 -13.13 26.61 -9.51
N GLN A 148 -13.06 25.29 -9.66
CA GLN A 148 -13.65 24.65 -10.84
C GLN A 148 -15.17 24.84 -10.83
N ASN A 149 -15.69 25.37 -11.93
CA ASN A 149 -17.11 25.63 -12.11
C ASN A 149 -17.51 25.28 -13.54
N TRP A 150 -18.81 25.07 -13.72
CA TRP A 150 -19.37 24.85 -15.04
C TRP A 150 -19.38 26.15 -15.85
N VAL A 151 -18.92 26.04 -17.10
CA VAL A 151 -19.20 27.02 -18.15
C VAL A 151 -20.28 26.42 -19.02
N GLN A 152 -21.48 26.99 -18.99
CA GLN A 152 -22.57 26.54 -19.85
C GLN A 152 -22.48 27.26 -21.18
N LEU A 153 -22.38 26.52 -22.28
CA LEU A 153 -22.41 27.11 -23.61
C LEU A 153 -23.79 26.85 -24.21
N ASN A 154 -24.45 27.91 -24.68
CA ASN A 154 -25.77 27.84 -25.29
C ASN A 154 -25.81 28.71 -26.54
N VAL A 155 -25.48 28.10 -27.68
CA VAL A 155 -25.52 28.74 -29.00
C VAL A 155 -26.70 28.15 -29.76
N GLN A 156 -27.72 28.98 -29.96
CA GLN A 156 -28.98 28.56 -30.58
C GLN A 156 -28.76 28.15 -32.03
N ALA A 157 -29.60 27.23 -32.52
CA ALA A 157 -29.55 26.78 -33.91
C ALA A 157 -29.65 27.95 -34.92
N ALA A 158 -30.41 28.99 -34.59
CA ALA A 158 -30.54 30.18 -35.44
C ALA A 158 -29.24 30.99 -35.58
N ASP A 159 -28.34 30.89 -34.60
CA ASP A 159 -27.07 31.62 -34.56
C ASP A 159 -25.95 30.87 -35.31
N THR A 160 -26.13 29.58 -35.58
CA THR A 160 -25.16 28.79 -36.35
C THR A 160 -25.56 28.71 -37.83
N LYS A 161 -24.58 28.87 -38.72
CA LYS A 161 -24.81 28.80 -40.18
C LYS A 161 -25.41 27.48 -40.66
N ARG A 162 -25.31 26.42 -39.86
CA ARG A 162 -25.80 25.07 -40.17
C ARG A 162 -27.08 24.69 -39.42
N GLY A 163 -27.63 25.57 -38.57
CA GLY A 163 -28.85 25.23 -37.82
C GLY A 163 -28.61 24.21 -36.69
N ILE A 164 -27.37 24.04 -36.25
CA ILE A 164 -27.01 23.09 -35.19
C ILE A 164 -27.02 23.84 -33.86
N LEU A 165 -27.78 23.33 -32.90
CA LEU A 165 -27.74 23.77 -31.51
C LEU A 165 -26.46 23.24 -30.86
N LEU A 166 -25.70 24.12 -30.22
CA LEU A 166 -24.60 23.72 -29.35
C LEU A 166 -24.98 24.09 -27.91
N GLU A 167 -25.34 23.08 -27.14
CA GLU A 167 -25.73 23.20 -25.74
C GLU A 167 -24.99 22.15 -24.93
N GLY A 168 -24.38 22.57 -23.82
CA GLY A 168 -23.68 21.66 -22.93
C GLY A 168 -22.98 22.37 -21.78
N TYR A 169 -22.51 21.57 -20.84
CA TYR A 169 -21.62 22.01 -19.77
C TYR A 169 -20.17 21.71 -20.13
N TYR A 170 -19.30 22.63 -19.78
CA TYR A 170 -17.89 22.59 -20.11
C TYR A 170 -17.02 22.97 -18.92
N HIS A 171 -15.82 22.40 -18.88
CA HIS A 171 -14.78 22.73 -17.92
C HIS A 171 -13.79 23.74 -18.50
N LEU A 172 -13.46 24.78 -17.75
CA LEU A 172 -12.41 25.71 -18.15
C LEU A 172 -11.03 25.12 -17.83
N ARG A 173 -10.26 24.74 -18.85
CA ARG A 173 -8.92 24.17 -18.70
C ARG A 173 -7.81 25.22 -18.77
N ARG A 174 -8.01 26.24 -19.61
CA ARG A 174 -7.04 27.32 -19.81
C ARG A 174 -7.74 28.63 -20.15
N ILE A 175 -7.20 29.71 -19.59
CA ILE A 175 -7.59 31.09 -19.91
C ILE A 175 -6.34 31.84 -20.37
N THR A 176 -6.39 32.37 -21.59
CA THR A 176 -5.30 33.19 -22.14
C THR A 176 -5.80 34.61 -22.30
N SER A 177 -4.94 35.59 -21.99
CA SER A 177 -5.27 37.00 -22.20
C SER A 177 -4.18 37.71 -22.99
N GLU A 178 -4.62 38.53 -23.95
CA GLU A 178 -3.77 39.38 -24.77
C GLU A 178 -4.11 40.84 -24.51
N ILE A 179 -3.14 41.62 -24.02
CA ILE A 179 -3.31 43.06 -23.81
C ILE A 179 -2.89 43.79 -25.09
N LYS A 180 -3.86 44.36 -25.81
CA LYS A 180 -3.62 45.20 -26.99
C LYS A 180 -3.49 46.66 -26.58
N VAL A 181 -2.26 47.05 -26.21
CA VAL A 181 -1.92 48.39 -25.70
C VAL A 181 -2.42 49.52 -26.60
N LYS A 182 -2.26 49.40 -27.93
CA LYS A 182 -2.71 50.44 -28.88
C LYS A 182 -4.22 50.60 -28.94
N GLY A 183 -4.98 49.55 -28.63
CA GLY A 183 -6.45 49.56 -28.64
C GLY A 183 -7.07 49.69 -27.26
N GLY A 184 -6.26 49.80 -26.19
CA GLY A 184 -6.74 49.85 -24.81
C GLY A 184 -7.63 48.68 -24.41
N SER A 185 -7.50 47.52 -25.07
CA SER A 185 -8.38 46.36 -24.86
C SER A 185 -7.59 45.14 -24.38
N CYS A 186 -8.24 44.35 -23.54
CA CYS A 186 -7.79 43.01 -23.17
C CYS A 186 -8.72 42.01 -23.85
N LEU A 187 -8.13 41.13 -24.66
CA LEU A 187 -8.83 40.04 -25.32
C LEU A 187 -8.59 38.78 -24.49
N VAL A 188 -9.64 37.99 -24.31
CA VAL A 188 -9.58 36.73 -23.58
C VAL A 188 -9.96 35.60 -24.54
N ASP A 189 -9.19 34.53 -24.50
CA ASP A 189 -9.52 33.29 -25.22
C ASP A 189 -9.59 32.16 -24.18
N LEU A 190 -10.68 31.38 -24.23
CA LEU A 190 -10.96 30.27 -23.31
C LEU A 190 -10.69 28.94 -24.01
N ALA A 191 -10.19 27.99 -23.24
CA ALA A 191 -10.04 26.59 -23.62
C ALA A 191 -10.98 25.77 -22.75
N LEU A 192 -12.03 25.26 -23.37
CA LEU A 192 -13.11 24.52 -22.73
C LEU A 192 -13.02 23.04 -23.08
N VAL A 193 -13.17 22.15 -22.10
CA VAL A 193 -13.29 20.70 -22.34
C VAL A 193 -14.76 20.33 -22.14
N PRO A 194 -15.38 19.61 -23.09
CA PRO A 194 -16.76 19.14 -22.91
C PRO A 194 -16.85 18.19 -21.72
N GLU A 195 -18.02 18.20 -21.11
CA GLU A 195 -18.39 17.16 -20.17
C GLU A 195 -18.64 15.84 -20.93
N GLU A 196 -17.88 14.81 -20.60
CA GLU A 196 -18.02 13.49 -21.21
C GLU A 196 -18.93 12.58 -20.37
N PHE A 197 -19.80 11.84 -21.06
CA PHE A 197 -20.70 10.86 -20.44
C PHE A 197 -20.44 9.49 -21.06
N GLY A 198 -20.07 8.54 -20.22
CA GLY A 198 -19.96 7.13 -20.59
C GLY A 198 -20.96 6.26 -19.83
N PRO A 199 -21.27 5.06 -20.33
CA PRO A 199 -21.94 4.05 -19.53
C PRO A 199 -21.06 3.67 -18.33
N ASP A 200 -21.69 3.37 -17.20
CA ASP A 200 -20.99 2.84 -16.04
C ASP A 200 -20.30 1.51 -16.37
N GLY A 201 -19.19 1.26 -15.67
CA GLY A 201 -18.51 -0.02 -15.71
C GLY A 201 -19.29 -1.14 -15.02
N VAL A 202 -18.67 -2.31 -14.96
CA VAL A 202 -19.18 -3.49 -14.26
C VAL A 202 -18.22 -3.90 -13.15
N PRO A 203 -18.72 -4.61 -12.11
CA PRO A 203 -17.84 -5.19 -11.11
C PRO A 203 -16.83 -6.15 -11.75
N GLY A 204 -15.55 -5.95 -11.44
CA GLY A 204 -14.49 -6.82 -11.90
C GLY A 204 -14.47 -8.15 -11.13
N PRO A 205 -13.77 -9.17 -11.66
CA PRO A 205 -13.65 -10.45 -10.98
C PRO A 205 -12.82 -10.31 -9.70
N TYR A 206 -13.44 -10.65 -8.57
CA TYR A 206 -12.73 -10.90 -7.32
C TYR A 206 -12.30 -12.36 -7.25
N PRO A 207 -11.04 -12.67 -6.84
CA PRO A 207 -10.75 -13.97 -6.28
C PRO A 207 -11.68 -14.16 -5.08
N ALA A 208 -12.56 -15.15 -5.14
CA ALA A 208 -13.47 -15.46 -4.03
C ALA A 208 -12.69 -15.87 -2.77
N ASP A 209 -11.52 -16.46 -2.98
CA ASP A 209 -10.57 -16.85 -1.95
C ASP A 209 -9.21 -16.20 -2.23
N TRP A 210 -8.53 -15.76 -1.17
CA TRP A 210 -7.10 -15.49 -1.25
C TRP A 210 -6.40 -16.77 -1.73
N PRO A 211 -5.42 -16.73 -2.66
CA PRO A 211 -4.64 -17.91 -2.97
C PRO A 211 -3.88 -18.28 -1.70
N TRP A 212 -4.42 -19.21 -0.90
CA TRP A 212 -3.75 -19.67 0.30
C TRP A 212 -2.40 -20.24 -0.13
N ASP A 213 -1.36 -19.81 0.57
CA ASP A 213 0.03 -20.22 0.40
C ASP A 213 0.15 -21.75 0.31
N THR A 214 0.06 -22.26 -0.91
CA THR A 214 0.93 -23.34 -1.32
C THR A 214 1.78 -22.81 -2.46
N PHE A 215 2.45 -21.67 -2.24
CA PHE A 215 3.76 -21.57 -2.86
C PHE A 215 4.54 -22.78 -2.32
N PRO A 216 4.93 -23.74 -3.17
CA PRO A 216 5.83 -24.76 -2.69
C PRO A 216 7.03 -23.99 -2.13
N LEU A 217 7.26 -24.14 -0.83
CA LEU A 217 8.51 -23.66 -0.26
C LEU A 217 9.60 -24.17 -1.21
N PRO A 218 10.47 -23.31 -1.74
CA PRO A 218 11.58 -23.80 -2.54
C PRO A 218 12.23 -24.93 -1.73
N PRO A 219 12.58 -26.06 -2.36
CA PRO A 219 13.17 -27.16 -1.63
C PRO A 219 14.31 -26.58 -0.80
N LEU A 220 14.32 -26.89 0.51
CA LEU A 220 15.41 -26.46 1.36
C LEU A 220 16.70 -26.83 0.62
N PRO A 221 17.64 -25.87 0.44
CA PRO A 221 18.92 -26.21 -0.16
C PRO A 221 19.49 -27.38 0.64
N GLU A 222 19.94 -28.43 -0.05
CA GLU A 222 20.57 -29.56 0.61
C GLU A 222 21.73 -29.01 1.45
N ILE A 223 21.57 -29.07 2.78
CA ILE A 223 22.64 -28.72 3.70
C ILE A 223 23.73 -29.75 3.42
N PRO A 224 24.90 -29.34 2.91
CA PRO A 224 25.92 -30.30 2.60
C PRO A 224 26.34 -31.00 3.90
N PRO A 225 26.66 -32.30 3.87
CA PRO A 225 26.94 -33.09 5.09
C PRO A 225 28.14 -32.58 5.91
N TRP A 226 28.93 -31.63 5.39
CA TRP A 226 30.02 -30.96 6.09
C TRP A 226 29.62 -29.66 6.80
N ALA A 227 28.39 -29.15 6.60
CA ALA A 227 27.91 -27.91 7.22
C ALA A 227 27.32 -28.10 8.62
N PHE A 228 27.23 -29.34 9.12
CA PHE A 228 27.03 -29.57 10.54
C PHE A 228 28.40 -29.55 11.23
N PRO A 229 28.71 -28.54 12.08
CA PRO A 229 29.87 -28.65 12.95
C PRO A 229 29.69 -29.93 13.76
N ARG A 230 30.69 -30.82 13.69
CA ARG A 230 30.74 -31.98 14.59
C ARG A 230 30.77 -31.42 16.01
N TRP A 231 29.70 -31.65 16.77
CA TRP A 231 29.60 -31.32 18.20
C TRP A 231 30.47 -32.24 19.06
N ASP A 232 31.64 -32.67 18.56
CA ASP A 232 32.49 -33.66 19.20
C ASP A 232 33.24 -33.07 20.41
N THR A 233 33.10 -31.77 20.71
CA THR A 233 33.80 -31.16 21.86
C THR A 233 33.03 -29.97 22.43
N LEU A 234 32.35 -30.19 23.57
CA LEU A 234 31.92 -29.10 24.45
C LEU A 234 33.18 -28.56 25.17
N MET A 235 33.71 -27.43 24.72
CA MET A 235 34.75 -26.72 25.48
C MET A 235 34.12 -25.76 26.48
N VAL A 236 34.09 -26.17 27.75
CA VAL A 236 33.83 -25.23 28.85
C VAL A 236 35.10 -24.40 29.06
N ARG A 237 35.13 -23.16 28.57
CA ARG A 237 36.17 -22.21 28.96
C ARG A 237 35.80 -21.63 30.33
N ASN A 238 36.52 -22.04 31.38
CA ASN A 238 36.53 -21.29 32.62
C ASN A 238 37.25 -19.96 32.38
N HIS A 239 36.52 -18.85 32.55
CA HIS A 239 37.12 -17.53 32.52
C HIS A 239 37.98 -17.33 33.77
N TRP A 240 39.11 -16.68 33.55
CA TRP A 240 40.24 -16.43 34.42
C TRP A 240 39.87 -15.61 35.65
N ASP A 241 40.27 -16.06 36.85
CA ASP A 241 40.68 -15.17 37.93
C ASP A 241 41.79 -15.82 38.79
N ASN A 242 42.91 -15.10 38.94
CA ASN A 242 43.98 -15.31 39.94
C ASN A 242 44.90 -16.56 39.89
N GLY A 243 45.37 -16.97 38.71
CA GLY A 243 46.79 -17.29 38.55
C GLY A 243 47.34 -18.66 39.03
N VAL A 244 46.54 -19.71 39.20
CA VAL A 244 47.04 -21.10 39.29
C VAL A 244 46.14 -22.06 38.51
N LEU A 245 46.70 -22.72 37.49
CA LEU A 245 46.02 -23.78 36.72
C LEU A 245 46.11 -25.12 37.44
N GLN A 246 44.97 -25.64 37.92
CA GLN A 246 44.81 -27.07 38.13
C GLN A 246 43.94 -27.64 37.01
N HIS A 247 44.57 -28.31 36.04
CA HIS A 247 43.87 -29.07 35.01
C HIS A 247 43.45 -30.43 35.58
N THR A 248 42.15 -30.62 35.82
CA THR A 248 41.53 -31.95 35.77
C THR A 248 40.69 -32.02 34.50
N PRO A 249 41.16 -32.69 33.43
CA PRO A 249 40.34 -32.86 32.24
C PRO A 249 39.20 -33.82 32.56
N TRP A 250 37.97 -33.30 32.60
CA TRP A 250 36.77 -34.12 32.50
C TRP A 250 36.58 -34.46 31.02
N GLN A 251 36.86 -35.71 30.64
CA GLN A 251 36.51 -36.23 29.33
C GLN A 251 35.06 -36.72 29.37
N ALA A 252 34.15 -35.98 28.73
CA ALA A 252 32.84 -36.52 28.37
C ALA A 252 32.95 -37.10 26.95
N THR A 253 32.72 -38.41 26.82
CA THR A 253 32.64 -39.06 25.51
C THR A 253 31.22 -38.86 24.96
N VAL A 254 31.10 -38.15 23.84
CA VAL A 254 29.83 -38.00 23.12
C VAL A 254 29.56 -39.30 22.36
N VAL A 255 28.43 -39.95 22.63
CA VAL A 255 27.97 -41.13 21.88
C VAL A 255 26.99 -40.65 20.81
N ASN A 256 27.45 -40.59 19.57
CA ASN A 256 26.69 -40.10 18.41
C ASN A 256 25.67 -41.13 17.88
N ASP A 257 24.69 -41.54 18.70
CA ASP A 257 23.50 -42.25 18.21
C ASP A 257 22.24 -41.96 19.07
N PRO A 258 21.38 -41.02 18.66
CA PRO A 258 20.19 -40.64 19.41
C PRO A 258 19.03 -41.66 19.30
N SER A 259 19.21 -42.78 18.59
CA SER A 259 18.15 -43.79 18.42
C SER A 259 18.09 -44.85 19.53
N SER A 260 19.00 -44.80 20.51
CA SER A 260 19.12 -45.84 21.56
C SER A 260 18.64 -45.44 22.97
N ILE A 261 18.15 -44.21 23.18
CA ILE A 261 17.77 -43.69 24.53
C ILE A 261 16.25 -43.47 24.69
N LEU A 262 15.44 -43.68 23.64
CA LEU A 262 13.98 -43.59 23.74
C LEU A 262 13.36 -44.99 23.74
N PRO A 263 13.35 -45.69 24.89
CA PRO A 263 12.05 -46.06 25.45
C PRO A 263 12.09 -46.24 26.98
N ALA A 264 11.88 -45.19 27.78
CA ALA A 264 11.42 -45.31 29.19
C ALA A 264 11.27 -43.93 29.85
N LEU A 265 10.28 -43.12 29.45
CA LEU A 265 9.81 -42.02 30.28
C LEU A 265 8.29 -42.08 30.30
N ASP A 266 7.76 -42.67 31.36
CA ASP A 266 6.33 -42.63 31.67
C ASP A 266 5.98 -41.20 32.12
N GLY A 267 4.85 -40.67 31.64
CA GLY A 267 4.49 -39.24 31.71
C GLY A 267 4.36 -38.61 33.11
N GLU A 268 4.55 -39.36 34.19
CA GLU A 268 4.48 -38.85 35.56
C GLU A 268 5.81 -38.22 36.04
N GLU A 269 6.98 -38.73 35.61
CA GLU A 269 8.28 -38.20 36.08
C GLU A 269 8.67 -36.86 35.43
N VAL A 270 8.31 -36.65 34.16
CA VAL A 270 8.54 -35.38 33.45
C VAL A 270 7.72 -34.25 34.08
N THR A 271 6.55 -34.57 34.63
CA THR A 271 5.64 -33.58 35.22
C THR A 271 6.11 -33.09 36.59
N ASN A 272 6.79 -33.95 37.38
CA ASN A 272 7.35 -33.56 38.68
C ASN A 272 8.65 -32.74 38.55
N LEU A 273 9.48 -33.01 37.53
CA LEU A 273 10.68 -32.22 37.23
C LEU A 273 10.35 -30.80 36.74
N LEU A 274 9.23 -30.63 36.03
CA LEU A 274 8.71 -29.31 35.63
C LEU A 274 7.98 -28.57 36.77
N ALA A 275 7.49 -29.30 37.78
CA ALA A 275 6.81 -28.69 38.93
C ALA A 275 7.79 -27.96 39.86
N ASP A 276 9.03 -28.46 40.03
CA ASP A 276 10.08 -27.78 40.80
C ASP A 276 10.77 -26.65 40.02
N SER A 277 10.65 -26.60 38.68
CA SER A 277 11.16 -25.47 37.88
C SER A 277 10.23 -24.25 37.85
N LEU A 278 9.05 -24.34 38.49
CA LEU A 278 8.09 -23.23 38.57
C LEU A 278 8.45 -22.18 39.62
N VAL A 279 9.57 -22.34 40.33
CA VAL A 279 10.15 -21.30 41.18
C VAL A 279 11.48 -20.83 40.60
N GLY A 280 11.41 -20.15 39.45
CA GLY A 280 12.39 -19.11 39.10
C GLY A 280 13.60 -19.50 38.25
N GLY A 281 13.39 -19.97 37.02
CA GLY A 281 14.42 -19.87 35.96
C GLY A 281 14.12 -20.71 34.70
N PRO A 282 14.38 -20.20 33.48
CA PRO A 282 14.18 -20.98 32.25
C PRO A 282 15.20 -22.12 32.16
N VAL A 283 14.71 -23.36 32.01
CA VAL A 283 15.53 -24.51 31.56
C VAL A 283 15.98 -24.21 30.14
N GLN A 284 17.28 -24.11 29.90
CA GLN A 284 17.76 -23.66 28.58
C GLN A 284 18.11 -24.80 27.62
N PHE A 285 18.47 -26.01 28.08
CA PHE A 285 18.83 -27.11 27.16
C PHE A 285 18.55 -28.51 27.73
N VAL A 286 18.05 -29.40 26.86
CA VAL A 286 17.93 -30.85 27.10
C VAL A 286 18.59 -31.55 25.92
N THR A 287 19.69 -32.25 26.15
CA THR A 287 20.31 -33.14 25.16
C THR A 287 20.77 -34.42 25.85
N ASP A 288 20.53 -35.58 25.22
CA ASP A 288 20.99 -36.91 25.66
C ASP A 288 20.75 -37.28 27.13
N GLY A 289 19.52 -37.09 27.62
CA GLY A 289 19.14 -37.52 28.97
C GLY A 289 19.75 -36.70 30.11
N ILE A 290 20.35 -35.54 29.79
CA ILE A 290 20.92 -34.61 30.77
C ILE A 290 20.12 -33.31 30.74
N ILE A 291 19.68 -32.87 31.93
CA ILE A 291 19.01 -31.58 32.12
C ILE A 291 19.99 -30.64 32.80
N ILE A 292 20.17 -29.45 32.23
CA ILE A 292 20.92 -28.35 32.83
C ILE A 292 19.94 -27.23 33.16
N TYR A 293 19.85 -26.90 34.44
CA TYR A 293 19.07 -25.76 34.91
C TYR A 293 19.92 -24.86 35.81
N PHE A 294 19.63 -23.56 35.72
CA PHE A 294 20.29 -22.53 36.50
C PHE A 294 19.38 -22.17 37.66
N HIS A 295 19.90 -22.33 38.88
CA HIS A 295 19.20 -21.89 40.08
C HIS A 295 19.95 -20.71 40.69
N GLN A 296 19.23 -19.64 40.98
CA GLN A 296 19.73 -18.54 41.78
C GLN A 296 19.43 -18.86 43.25
N ASP A 297 20.45 -18.94 44.11
CA ASP A 297 20.22 -19.24 45.52
C ASP A 297 19.60 -18.04 46.24
N ASP A 298 18.45 -18.23 46.88
CA ASP A 298 17.70 -17.17 47.58
C ASP A 298 18.39 -16.63 48.85
N VAL A 299 19.49 -17.26 49.29
CA VAL A 299 20.16 -16.93 50.56
C VAL A 299 21.60 -16.40 50.35
N GLY A 300 22.05 -16.27 49.11
CA GLY A 300 23.35 -15.71 48.76
C GLY A 300 23.53 -15.68 47.25
N TYR A 301 24.08 -14.58 46.72
CA TYR A 301 24.15 -14.22 45.29
C TYR A 301 25.03 -15.13 44.41
N GLY A 302 24.94 -16.45 44.54
CA GLY A 302 25.64 -17.43 43.70
C GLY A 302 24.71 -18.11 42.70
N TYR A 303 25.28 -18.56 41.58
CA TYR A 303 24.60 -19.44 40.63
C TYR A 303 25.09 -20.87 40.81
N ARG A 304 24.16 -21.83 40.74
CA ARG A 304 24.49 -23.25 40.67
C ARG A 304 24.06 -23.81 39.33
N ILE A 305 24.94 -24.61 38.74
CA ILE A 305 24.63 -25.41 37.57
C ILE A 305 24.43 -26.84 38.07
N TYR A 306 23.22 -27.34 37.89
CA TYR A 306 22.89 -28.72 38.21
C TYR A 306 23.00 -29.57 36.96
N ARG A 307 23.64 -30.73 37.12
CA ARG A 307 23.60 -31.81 36.14
C ARG A 307 22.78 -32.94 36.75
N HIS A 308 21.67 -33.26 36.10
CA HIS A 308 20.88 -34.43 36.45
C HIS A 308 20.99 -35.47 35.32
N ASP A 309 21.44 -36.68 35.67
CA ASP A 309 21.48 -37.82 34.75
C ASP A 309 20.18 -38.61 34.90
N ILE A 310 19.32 -38.54 33.89
CA ILE A 310 17.99 -39.16 33.93
C ILE A 310 18.08 -40.69 34.01
N ALA A 311 19.11 -41.30 33.41
CA ALA A 311 19.22 -42.76 33.36
C ALA A 311 19.61 -43.38 34.73
N THR A 312 20.34 -42.63 35.55
CA THR A 312 20.85 -43.12 36.85
C THR A 312 20.22 -42.44 38.06
N GLY A 313 19.50 -41.33 37.87
CA GLY A 313 18.95 -40.49 38.93
C GLY A 313 20.02 -39.74 39.74
N ALA A 314 21.29 -39.84 39.35
CA ALA A 314 22.39 -39.17 40.02
C ALA A 314 22.38 -37.67 39.70
N SER A 315 22.57 -36.85 40.72
CA SER A 315 22.67 -35.39 40.59
C SER A 315 24.02 -34.93 41.09
N ASP A 316 24.66 -34.05 40.34
CA ASP A 316 25.86 -33.34 40.78
C ASP A 316 25.71 -31.85 40.47
N TYR A 317 26.44 -31.00 41.18
CA TYR A 317 26.33 -29.55 41.02
C TYR A 317 27.69 -28.85 41.09
N LEU A 318 27.82 -27.81 40.28
CA LEU A 318 28.92 -26.85 40.35
C LEU A 318 28.42 -25.55 40.95
N THR A 319 29.07 -25.14 42.04
CA THR A 319 28.81 -23.85 42.70
C THR A 319 29.87 -22.85 42.28
N PHE A 320 29.43 -21.67 41.83
CA PHE A 320 30.32 -20.54 41.58
C PHE A 320 30.22 -19.56 42.76
N PRO A 321 31.32 -19.27 43.47
CA PRO A 321 31.32 -18.24 44.49
C PRO A 321 31.08 -16.86 43.85
N ASP A 322 30.33 -16.01 44.53
CA ASP A 322 30.16 -14.61 44.14
C ASP A 322 31.37 -13.80 44.62
N ASP A 323 32.22 -13.41 43.68
CA ASP A 323 33.42 -12.61 43.97
C ASP A 323 33.13 -11.10 44.00
N GLY A 324 31.86 -10.69 44.09
CA GLY A 324 31.47 -9.32 44.41
C GLY A 324 31.30 -8.43 43.19
N GLY A 325 30.35 -8.79 42.32
CA GLY A 325 29.75 -7.84 41.35
C GLY A 325 30.24 -7.90 39.91
N ASN A 326 30.99 -8.94 39.52
CA ASN A 326 31.28 -9.20 38.11
C ASN A 326 30.25 -10.20 37.57
N ALA A 327 29.48 -9.80 36.55
CA ALA A 327 28.60 -10.71 35.85
C ALA A 327 29.42 -11.82 35.17
N VAL A 328 29.14 -13.09 35.51
CA VAL A 328 29.73 -14.24 34.83
C VAL A 328 29.08 -14.36 33.46
N PHE A 329 29.77 -13.89 32.42
CA PHE A 329 29.34 -14.09 31.03
C PHE A 329 29.83 -15.46 30.56
N MET A 330 28.91 -16.43 30.45
CA MET A 330 29.17 -17.65 29.70
C MET A 330 28.89 -17.39 28.21
N SER A 331 29.96 -17.38 27.41
CA SER A 331 29.87 -17.39 25.95
C SER A 331 30.05 -18.83 25.47
N LEU A 332 29.00 -19.43 24.93
CA LEU A 332 29.10 -20.62 24.09
C LEU A 332 29.61 -20.16 22.72
N THR A 333 30.91 -20.29 22.48
CA THR A 333 31.50 -19.97 21.16
C THR A 333 31.73 -21.27 20.41
N CYS A 334 31.06 -21.43 19.27
CA CYS A 334 31.46 -22.39 18.25
C CYS A 334 32.81 -21.93 17.70
N ILE A 335 33.82 -22.81 17.70
CA ILE A 335 35.10 -22.56 17.04
C ILE A 335 35.12 -23.47 15.82
N ASP A 336 35.28 -22.86 14.64
CA ASP A 336 35.43 -23.55 13.35
C ASP A 336 36.61 -24.53 13.33
#